data_AF-A0A968XL88-F1
#
_entry.id   AF-A0A968XL88-F1
#
_cell.length_a   1.000
_cell.length_b   1.000
_cell.length_c   1.000
_cell.angle_alpha   90.00
_cell.angle_beta   90.00
_cell.angle_gamma   90.00
#
_symmetry.space_group_name_H-M   'P 1'
#
loop_
_entity.id
_entity.type
_entity.pdbx_description
1 polymer ?
#
loop_
_entity_poly.entity_id
_entity_poly.type
_entity_poly.pdbx_seq_one_letter_code
_entity_poly.pdbx_strand_id
1 'polypeptide(L)'
;MSMMRWREYVFDNTGKIIKKYYELCVIFELRQKLRSGDMWVEGSRRYARLESYLIPAEDWEKVRPTVCELLNLPTDGMKLLKLRQAELQELYGQFDRFFDELIQTQRMNSKNQRKIKMKKLQ
;
A
#
# COMPACT_ATOMS: atom_id res chain seq x y z
N MET A 1 -0.81 -15.34 -1.04
CA MET A 1 -0.76 -16.18 -2.25
C MET A 1 -0.20 -17.54 -1.85
N SER A 2 -0.95 -18.60 -2.14
CA SER A 2 -0.75 -19.98 -1.64
C SER A 2 0.67 -20.53 -1.86
N MET A 3 1.37 -20.87 -0.78
CA MET A 3 2.71 -21.49 -0.75
C MET A 3 2.76 -22.95 -1.26
N MET A 4 1.67 -23.50 -1.78
CA MET A 4 1.48 -24.95 -1.89
C MET A 4 1.70 -25.58 -3.28
N ARG A 5 2.27 -24.87 -4.27
CA ARG A 5 2.44 -25.45 -5.62
C ARG A 5 3.87 -25.69 -6.09
N TRP A 6 4.89 -25.21 -5.39
CA TRP A 6 6.27 -25.43 -5.85
C TRP A 6 6.77 -26.85 -5.58
N ARG A 7 6.20 -27.51 -4.56
CA ARG A 7 6.61 -28.85 -4.11
C ARG A 7 6.51 -29.89 -5.24
N GLU A 8 5.45 -29.82 -6.03
CA GLU A 8 5.20 -30.71 -7.17
C GLU A 8 6.28 -30.61 -8.26
N TYR A 9 6.94 -29.45 -8.39
CA TYR A 9 8.01 -29.26 -9.35
C TYR A 9 9.39 -29.62 -8.80
N VAL A 10 9.53 -29.73 -7.48
CA VAL A 10 10.81 -30.02 -6.84
C VAL A 10 11.07 -31.51 -6.68
N PHE A 11 10.01 -32.32 -6.59
CA PHE A 11 10.15 -33.77 -6.52
C PHE A 11 9.91 -34.39 -7.90
N ASP A 12 10.76 -35.32 -8.30
CA ASP A 12 10.50 -36.15 -9.48
C ASP A 12 9.48 -37.27 -9.17
N ASN A 13 9.10 -38.03 -10.20
CA ASN A 13 8.17 -39.16 -10.08
C ASN A 13 8.68 -40.28 -9.16
N THR A 14 9.95 -40.27 -8.76
CA THR A 14 10.58 -41.22 -7.83
C THR A 14 10.73 -40.65 -6.41
N GLY A 15 10.27 -39.42 -6.18
CA GLY A 15 10.39 -38.72 -4.90
C GLY A 15 11.78 -38.12 -4.63
N LYS A 16 12.67 -38.07 -5.63
CA LYS A 16 13.98 -37.45 -5.51
C LYS A 16 13.91 -35.95 -5.80
N ILE A 17 14.71 -35.18 -5.06
CA ILE A 17 14.76 -33.73 -5.20
C ILE A 17 15.50 -33.35 -6.49
N ILE A 18 14.82 -32.60 -7.35
CA ILE A 18 15.41 -31.93 -8.51
C ILE A 18 16.10 -30.65 -8.01
N LYS A 19 17.41 -30.76 -7.79
CA LYS A 19 18.24 -29.70 -7.17
C LYS A 19 18.05 -28.31 -7.80
N LYS A 20 18.01 -28.22 -9.13
CA LYS A 20 17.83 -26.94 -9.86
C LYS A 20 16.51 -26.24 -9.50
N TYR A 21 15.42 -26.99 -9.41
CA TYR A 21 14.11 -26.40 -9.07
C TYR A 21 14.05 -26.05 -7.60
N TYR A 22 14.65 -26.86 -6.73
CA TYR A 22 14.77 -26.54 -5.31
C TYR A 22 15.53 -25.22 -5.11
N GLU A 23 16.70 -25.06 -5.73
CA GLU A 23 17.50 -23.84 -5.66
C GLU A 23 16.73 -22.60 -6.12
N LEU A 24 16.01 -22.70 -7.25
CA LEU A 24 15.19 -21.60 -7.74
C LEU A 24 14.07 -21.22 -6.77
N CYS A 25 13.39 -22.22 -6.18
CA CYS A 25 12.33 -22.00 -5.19
C CYS A 25 12.90 -21.32 -3.94
N VAL A 26 14.05 -21.79 -3.44
CA VAL A 26 14.71 -21.18 -2.27
C VAL A 26 15.08 -19.73 -2.54
N ILE A 27 15.68 -19.42 -3.70
CA ILE A 27 16.05 -18.03 -4.05
C ILE A 27 14.81 -17.14 -4.21
N PHE A 28 13.74 -17.68 -4.80
CA PHE A 28 12.48 -16.96 -4.96
C PHE A 28 11.85 -16.64 -3.61
N GLU A 29 11.69 -17.65 -2.74
CA GLU A 29 11.13 -17.45 -1.39
C GLU A 29 11.99 -16.52 -0.55
N LEU A 30 13.33 -16.69 -0.57
CA LEU A 30 14.25 -15.79 0.13
C LEU A 30 14.08 -14.33 -0.33
N ARG A 31 13.98 -14.10 -1.65
CA ARG A 31 13.73 -12.76 -2.19
C ARG A 31 12.40 -12.18 -1.68
N GLN A 32 11.35 -12.99 -1.67
CA GLN A 32 10.03 -12.55 -1.21
C GLN A 32 10.06 -12.18 0.28
N LYS A 33 10.71 -13.00 1.11
CA LYS A 33 10.87 -12.76 2.56
C LYS A 33 11.74 -11.55 2.87
N LEU A 34 12.83 -11.35 2.13
CA LEU A 34 13.65 -10.13 2.24
C LEU A 34 12.87 -8.87 1.84
N ARG A 35 11.97 -8.97 0.85
CA ARG A 35 11.18 -7.83 0.37
C ARG A 35 9.96 -7.53 1.24
N SER A 36 9.37 -8.54 1.88
CA SER A 36 8.30 -8.33 2.87
C SER A 36 8.82 -7.82 4.20
N GLY A 37 10.12 -7.99 4.48
CA GLY A 37 10.74 -7.67 5.75
C GLY A 37 10.66 -8.80 6.78
N ASP A 38 10.10 -9.96 6.41
CA ASP A 38 10.06 -11.16 7.27
C ASP A 38 11.47 -11.68 7.58
N MET A 39 12.41 -11.45 6.67
CA MET A 39 13.84 -11.72 6.84
C MET A 39 14.65 -10.44 6.64
N TRP A 40 15.73 -10.32 7.37
CA TRP A 40 16.68 -9.22 7.25
C TRP A 40 18.12 -9.74 7.23
N VAL A 41 19.03 -8.93 6.70
CA VAL A 41 20.46 -9.21 6.63
C VAL A 41 21.18 -8.14 7.44
N GLU A 42 21.93 -8.56 8.43
CA GLU A 42 22.75 -7.66 9.25
C GLU A 42 23.81 -6.95 8.40
N GLY A 43 24.01 -5.66 8.63
CA GLY A 43 24.89 -4.81 7.81
C GLY A 43 24.36 -4.47 6.41
N SER A 44 23.21 -5.01 5.99
CA SER A 44 22.59 -4.60 4.72
C SER A 44 21.86 -3.28 4.88
N ARG A 45 22.10 -2.32 3.98
CA ARG A 45 21.31 -1.08 3.92
C ARG A 45 19.94 -1.28 3.24
N ARG A 46 19.79 -2.27 2.36
CA ARG A 46 18.52 -2.48 1.63
C ARG A 46 17.60 -3.45 2.35
N TYR A 47 18.17 -4.44 3.02
CA TYR A 47 17.44 -5.49 3.74
C TYR A 47 17.77 -5.46 5.22
N ALA A 48 17.99 -4.27 5.78
CA ALA A 48 18.21 -4.11 7.22
C ALA A 48 16.93 -4.41 7.99
N ARG A 49 17.12 -4.74 9.26
CA ARG A 49 16.03 -4.91 10.21
C ARG A 49 15.20 -3.63 10.30
N LEU A 50 13.87 -3.72 10.22
CA LEU A 50 12.99 -2.55 10.20
C LEU A 50 13.19 -1.66 11.45
N GLU A 51 13.31 -2.29 12.60
CA GLU A 51 13.50 -1.65 13.90
C GLU A 51 14.76 -0.78 13.94
N SER A 52 15.77 -1.09 13.12
CA SER A 52 17.00 -0.28 13.05
C SER A 52 16.81 1.09 12.41
N TYR A 53 15.71 1.30 11.67
CA TYR A 53 15.35 2.61 11.10
C TYR A 53 14.46 3.43 12.02
N LEU A 54 13.94 2.83 13.09
CA LEU A 54 13.06 3.49 14.03
C LEU A 54 13.88 4.04 15.20
N ILE A 55 13.36 5.10 15.79
CA ILE A 55 13.84 5.54 17.10
C ILE A 55 13.50 4.42 18.10
N PRO A 56 14.47 3.91 18.89
CA PRO A 56 14.20 2.91 19.91
C PRO A 56 13.07 3.37 20.84
N ALA A 57 12.17 2.45 21.21
CA ALA A 57 11.02 2.78 22.05
C ALA A 57 11.41 3.42 23.39
N GLU A 58 12.56 3.01 23.93
CA GLU A 58 13.16 3.52 25.16
C GLU A 58 13.59 4.99 25.07
N ASP A 59 13.98 5.43 23.86
CA ASP A 59 14.45 6.78 23.60
C ASP A 59 13.33 7.69 23.07
N TRP A 60 12.27 7.10 22.51
CA TRP A 60 11.18 7.84 21.88
C TRP A 60 10.55 8.88 22.80
N GLU A 61 10.25 8.54 24.06
CA GLU A 61 9.65 9.50 25.02
C GLU A 61 10.52 10.75 25.22
N LYS A 62 11.86 10.61 25.16
CA LYS A 62 12.80 11.73 25.34
C LYS A 62 12.86 12.63 24.11
N VAL A 63 12.86 12.04 22.91
CA VAL A 63 13.02 12.79 21.65
C VAL A 63 11.69 13.24 21.03
N ARG A 64 10.55 12.65 21.45
CA ARG A 64 9.22 12.94 20.90
C ARG A 64 8.89 14.44 20.89
N PRO A 65 9.09 15.23 21.97
CA PRO A 65 8.77 16.66 21.94
C PRO A 65 9.52 17.40 20.83
N THR A 66 10.82 17.15 20.70
CA THR A 66 11.69 17.77 19.70
C THR A 66 11.30 17.38 18.28
N VAL A 67 11.01 16.09 18.05
CA VAL A 67 10.57 15.60 16.74
C VAL A 67 9.22 16.20 16.35
N CYS A 68 8.27 16.26 17.29
CA CYS A 68 6.95 16.85 17.06
C CYS A 68 7.06 18.35 16.75
N GLU A 69 7.92 19.09 17.45
CA GLU A 69 8.17 20.50 17.18
C GLU A 69 8.77 20.70 15.78
N LEU A 70 9.80 19.94 15.42
CA LEU A 70 10.43 20.02 14.09
C LEU A 70 9.46 19.73 12.94
N LEU A 71 8.50 18.82 13.17
CA LEU A 71 7.49 18.44 12.18
C LEU A 71 6.22 19.31 12.24
N ASN A 72 6.15 20.29 13.15
CA ASN A 72 4.93 21.06 13.43
C ASN A 72 3.72 20.16 13.71
N LEU A 73 3.91 19.08 14.46
CA LEU A 73 2.88 18.11 14.82
C LEU A 73 2.52 18.20 16.30
N PRO A 74 1.25 17.91 16.68
CA PRO A 74 0.88 17.72 18.06
C PRO A 74 1.68 16.59 18.71
N THR A 75 2.12 16.78 19.96
CA THR A 75 2.81 15.75 20.75
C THR A 75 1.89 14.58 21.14
N ASP A 76 0.58 14.84 21.22
CA ASP A 76 -0.44 13.83 21.49
C ASP A 76 -0.89 13.16 20.20
N GLY A 77 -0.58 11.86 20.09
CA GLY A 77 -0.92 11.04 18.94
C GLY A 77 -2.43 10.97 18.66
N MET A 78 -3.28 10.98 19.70
CA MET A 78 -4.74 10.94 19.51
C MET A 78 -5.28 12.24 18.92
N LYS A 79 -4.70 13.39 19.30
CA LYS A 79 -5.04 14.69 18.69
C LYS A 79 -4.61 14.73 17.23
N LEU A 80 -3.40 14.25 16.92
CA LEU A 80 -2.91 14.15 15.54
C LEU A 80 -3.82 13.26 14.69
N LEU A 81 -4.21 12.09 15.19
CA LEU A 81 -5.08 11.15 14.49
C LEU A 81 -6.44 11.77 14.14
N LYS A 82 -7.07 12.44 15.12
CA LYS A 82 -8.34 13.15 14.90
C LYS A 82 -8.22 14.26 13.86
N LEU A 83 -7.13 15.04 13.90
CA LEU A 83 -6.88 16.12 12.95
C LEU A 83 -6.75 15.56 11.52
N ARG A 84 -5.94 14.51 11.34
CA ARG A 84 -5.75 13.86 10.03
C ARG A 84 -7.02 13.19 9.53
N GLN A 85 -7.80 12.57 10.41
CA GLN A 85 -9.09 12.00 10.05
C GLN A 85 -10.06 13.07 9.55
N ALA A 86 -10.14 14.21 10.23
CA ALA A 86 -11.01 15.31 9.80
C ALA A 86 -10.58 15.89 8.44
N GLU A 87 -9.27 16.13 8.26
CA GLU A 87 -8.68 16.57 6.98
C GLU A 87 -9.05 15.61 5.83
N LEU A 88 -8.90 14.31 6.07
CA LEU A 88 -9.23 13.28 5.08
C LEU A 88 -10.73 13.24 4.77
N GLN A 89 -11.60 13.35 5.78
CA GLN A 89 -13.05 13.40 5.59
C GLN A 89 -13.48 14.62 4.76
N GLU A 90 -12.85 15.77 4.99
CA GLU A 90 -13.12 16.98 4.21
C GLU A 90 -12.74 16.78 2.74
N LEU A 91 -11.54 16.24 2.48
CA LEU A 91 -11.06 15.96 1.13
C LEU A 91 -11.94 14.94 0.41
N TYR A 92 -12.37 13.88 1.10
CA TYR A 92 -13.34 12.93 0.55
C TYR A 92 -14.66 13.61 0.20
N GLY A 93 -15.18 14.47 1.07
CA GLY A 93 -16.40 15.22 0.78
C GLY A 93 -16.26 16.16 -0.43
N GLN A 94 -15.09 16.78 -0.62
CA GLN A 94 -14.80 17.58 -1.81
C GLN A 94 -14.77 16.71 -3.08
N PHE A 95 -14.12 15.56 -3.00
CA PHE A 95 -14.05 14.59 -4.08
C PHE A 95 -15.45 14.07 -4.47
N ASP A 96 -16.27 13.70 -3.50
CA ASP A 96 -17.63 13.20 -3.74
C ASP A 96 -18.49 14.24 -4.46
N ARG A 97 -18.46 15.50 -4.01
CA ARG A 97 -19.18 16.60 -4.68
C ARG A 97 -18.72 16.80 -6.12
N PHE A 98 -17.40 16.77 -6.34
CA PHE A 98 -16.83 16.88 -7.68
C PHE A 98 -17.24 15.70 -8.58
N PHE A 99 -17.25 14.49 -8.05
CA PHE A 99 -17.70 13.30 -8.77
C PHE A 99 -19.18 13.36 -9.12
N ASP A 100 -20.03 13.82 -8.20
CA ASP A 100 -21.46 14.01 -8.46
C ASP A 100 -21.69 15.04 -9.56
N GLU A 101 -20.97 16.15 -9.56
CA GLU A 101 -21.05 17.18 -10.61
C GLU A 101 -20.61 16.62 -11.98
N LEU A 102 -19.53 15.84 -12.03
CA LEU A 102 -19.11 15.14 -13.24
C LEU A 102 -20.16 14.15 -13.75
N ILE A 103 -20.79 13.38 -12.85
CA ILE A 103 -21.85 12.44 -13.24
C ILE A 103 -23.06 13.21 -13.80
N GLN A 104 -23.44 14.33 -13.20
CA GLN A 104 -24.57 15.14 -13.68
C GLN A 104 -24.29 15.80 -15.03
N THR A 105 -23.09 16.35 -15.23
CA THR A 105 -22.70 16.96 -16.52
C THR A 105 -22.67 15.92 -17.64
N GLN A 106 -22.20 14.70 -17.39
CA GLN A 106 -22.25 13.59 -18.36
C GLN A 106 -23.68 13.15 -18.67
N ARG A 107 -24.55 13.04 -17.67
CA ARG A 107 -25.97 12.71 -17.87
C ARG A 107 -26.69 13.78 -18.68
N MET A 108 -26.42 15.05 -18.42
CA MET A 108 -27.01 16.19 -19.15
C MET A 108 -26.53 16.23 -20.61
N ASN A 109 -25.24 15.98 -20.85
CA ASN A 109 -24.68 15.90 -22.21
C ASN A 109 -25.24 14.72 -23.01
N SER A 110 -25.40 13.53 -22.40
CA SER A 110 -26.03 12.37 -23.04
C SER A 110 -27.50 12.63 -23.43
N LYS A 111 -28.26 13.28 -22.55
CA LYS A 111 -29.66 13.67 -22.83
C LYS A 111 -29.75 14.74 -23.92
N ASN A 112 -28.85 15.72 -23.94
CA ASN A 112 -28.80 16.74 -24.98
C ASN A 112 -28.42 16.16 -26.35
N GLN A 113 -27.47 15.23 -26.42
CA GLN A 113 -27.12 14.53 -27.67
C GLN A 113 -28.30 13.73 -28.25
N ARG A 114 -29.08 13.05 -27.40
CA ARG A 114 -30.29 12.32 -27.83
C ARG A 114 -31.38 13.27 -28.38
N LYS A 115 -31.60 14.42 -27.73
CA LYS A 115 -32.56 15.44 -28.21
C LYS A 115 -32.15 16.07 -29.54
N ILE A 116 -30.85 16.36 -29.73
CA ILE A 116 -30.34 16.92 -31.00
C ILE A 116 -30.49 15.90 -32.14
N LYS A 117 -30.26 14.60 -31.86
CA LYS A 117 -30.44 13.53 -32.85
C LYS A 117 -31.91 13.36 -33.24
N MET A 118 -32.85 13.47 -32.29
CA MET A 118 -34.30 13.41 -32.56
C MET A 118 -34.81 14.61 -33.37
N LYS A 119 -34.31 15.82 -33.13
CA LYS A 119 -34.68 17.03 -33.90
C LYS A 119 -34.14 17.05 -35.34
N LYS A 120 -33.14 16.23 -35.67
CA LYS A 120 -32.59 16.08 -37.04
C LYS A 120 -33.30 15.01 -37.88
N LEU A 121 -34.25 14.28 -37.29
CA LEU A 121 -35.06 13.25 -37.96
C LEU A 121 -36.50 13.71 -38.27
N GLN A 122 -36.83 14.96 -37.98
CA GLN A 122 -38.06 15.65 -38.39
C GLN A 122 -37.68 16.75 -39.37
#